data_AF-A0A3D3YVP4-F1
#
_entry.id   AF-A0A3D3YVP4-F1
#
_cell.length_a   1.000
_cell.length_b   1.000
_cell.length_c   1.000
_cell.angle_alpha   90.00
_cell.angle_beta   90.00
_cell.angle_gamma   90.00
#
_symmetry.space_group_name_H-M   'P 1'
#
loop_
_entity.id
_entity.type
_entity.pdbx_description
1 polymer ?
#
loop_
_entity_poly.entity_id
_entity_poly.type
_entity_poly.pdbx_seq_one_letter_code
_entity_poly.pdbx_strand_id
1 'polypeptide(L)'
;MRRTLGYIAFITGFVFLFLAPLLKWYAVPRIDKAPLDTYQKTVNQGAGRYFSVKSVSMTPVVPMQNITLAKGDPAASDHTYAVVTIFQRTTDLRNSVDIDYKNDVYKFDRDSGYSAPNAKPFRDGLTLKFPFNTKKQTYQFYDVTANKAFPAKYLRTQTMNGLDTYVFESDPTNVSIGTIAVPGLLAGLPDQPSITTDKHYTAQTTLWVEPVTGAIIDAGQHAVQWVTYQGNFVTTLSDTNFINSPTSVETVAKVIRKKSSQLLLASKSVPVFGPIAGIVLIVVGFLLLRRPKAGEPKTQAVPATA
;
A
#
# COMPACT_ATOMS: atom_id res chain seq x y z
N MET A 1 10.06 -48.80 -13.82
CA MET A 1 9.70 -47.39 -14.09
C MET A 1 8.20 -47.09 -13.90
N ARG A 2 7.26 -47.80 -14.53
CA ARG A 2 5.80 -47.49 -14.43
C ARG A 2 5.25 -47.42 -13.00
N ARG A 3 5.68 -48.32 -12.09
CA ARG A 3 5.23 -48.31 -10.69
C ARG A 3 5.81 -47.15 -9.89
N THR A 4 7.09 -46.81 -10.11
CA THR A 4 7.74 -45.65 -9.50
C THR A 4 7.02 -44.37 -9.88
N LEU A 5 6.68 -44.21 -11.17
CA LEU A 5 5.86 -43.10 -11.66
C LEU A 5 4.45 -43.08 -11.06
N GLY A 6 3.83 -44.26 -10.89
CA GLY A 6 2.54 -44.40 -10.23
C GLY A 6 2.55 -43.96 -8.76
N TYR A 7 3.56 -44.36 -7.99
CA TYR A 7 3.72 -43.92 -6.59
C TYR A 7 4.02 -42.42 -6.48
N ILE A 8 4.89 -41.87 -7.34
CA ILE A 8 5.17 -40.43 -7.37
C ILE A 8 3.89 -39.64 -7.65
N ALA A 9 3.15 -39.99 -8.71
CA ALA A 9 1.90 -39.32 -9.05
C ALA A 9 0.88 -39.40 -7.91
N PHE A 10 0.73 -40.57 -7.28
CA PHE A 10 -0.20 -40.76 -6.18
C PHE A 10 0.14 -39.91 -4.95
N ILE A 11 1.41 -39.90 -4.51
CA ILE A 11 1.86 -39.09 -3.36
C ILE A 11 1.73 -37.60 -3.66
N THR A 12 2.20 -37.14 -4.83
CA THR A 12 2.07 -35.73 -5.24
C THR A 12 0.60 -35.31 -5.28
N GLY A 13 -0.30 -36.18 -5.75
CA GLY A 13 -1.73 -35.89 -5.76
C GLY A 13 -2.30 -35.64 -4.37
N PHE A 14 -1.93 -36.45 -3.37
CA PHE A 14 -2.31 -36.20 -1.98
C PHE A 14 -1.69 -34.92 -1.41
N VAL A 15 -0.42 -34.64 -1.72
CA VAL A 15 0.22 -33.38 -1.31
C VAL A 15 -0.57 -32.19 -1.80
N PHE A 16 -0.96 -32.13 -3.08
CA PHE A 16 -1.78 -31.02 -3.60
C PHE A 16 -3.15 -30.94 -2.94
N LEU A 17 -3.78 -32.09 -2.66
CA LEU A 17 -5.10 -32.16 -2.05
C LEU A 17 -5.11 -31.63 -0.59
N PHE A 18 -4.04 -31.89 0.18
CA PHE A 18 -3.91 -31.40 1.56
C PHE A 18 -3.26 -30.01 1.66
N LEU A 19 -2.32 -29.69 0.77
CA LEU A 19 -1.61 -28.41 0.79
C LEU A 19 -2.54 -27.26 0.39
N ALA A 20 -3.48 -27.47 -0.53
CA ALA A 20 -4.45 -26.46 -0.96
C ALA A 20 -5.30 -25.85 0.18
N PRO A 21 -6.02 -26.64 1.00
CA PRO A 21 -6.78 -26.11 2.13
C PRO A 21 -5.86 -25.52 3.21
N LEU A 22 -4.69 -26.12 3.45
CA LEU A 22 -3.72 -25.60 4.41
C LEU A 22 -3.17 -24.23 3.97
N LEU A 23 -2.86 -24.04 2.69
CA LEU A 23 -2.45 -22.73 2.18
C LEU A 23 -3.55 -21.68 2.39
N LYS A 24 -4.78 -22.00 1.99
CA LYS A 24 -5.90 -21.05 2.04
C LYS A 24 -6.29 -20.65 3.47
N TRP A 25 -6.42 -21.64 4.36
CA TRP A 25 -6.99 -21.42 5.69
C TRP A 25 -5.93 -21.23 6.78
N TYR A 26 -4.70 -21.70 6.57
CA TYR A 26 -3.63 -21.60 7.55
C TYR A 26 -2.52 -20.63 7.11
N ALA A 27 -1.97 -20.77 5.90
CA ALA A 27 -0.80 -19.97 5.50
C ALA A 27 -1.18 -18.53 5.14
N VAL A 28 -2.17 -18.32 4.27
CA VAL A 28 -2.57 -17.01 3.73
C VAL A 28 -2.87 -15.98 4.83
N PRO A 29 -3.73 -16.27 5.84
CA PRO A 29 -4.00 -15.30 6.92
C PRO A 29 -2.76 -14.91 7.76
N ARG A 30 -1.68 -15.70 7.69
CA ARG A 30 -0.43 -15.42 8.41
C ARG A 30 0.58 -14.63 7.58
N ILE A 31 0.51 -14.71 6.25
CA ILE A 31 1.42 -14.03 5.32
C ILE A 31 0.82 -12.73 4.74
N ASP A 32 -0.50 -12.56 4.80
CA ASP A 32 -1.24 -11.34 4.41
C ASP A 32 -1.12 -10.26 5.47
N LYS A 33 0.13 -9.89 5.76
CA LYS A 33 0.45 -8.91 6.78
C LYS A 33 1.53 -7.99 6.25
N ALA A 34 1.41 -6.70 6.59
CA ALA A 34 2.47 -5.74 6.34
C ALA A 34 3.80 -6.25 6.94
N PRO A 35 4.92 -6.11 6.20
CA PRO A 35 6.24 -6.48 6.68
C PRO A 35 6.69 -5.60 7.86
N LEU A 36 7.46 -6.17 8.78
CA LEU A 36 7.97 -5.46 9.95
C LEU A 36 9.28 -4.71 9.66
N ASP A 37 10.16 -5.33 8.89
CA ASP A 37 11.42 -4.74 8.46
C ASP A 37 11.26 -4.19 7.04
N THR A 38 10.90 -2.92 6.95
CA THR A 38 10.76 -2.22 5.67
C THR A 38 11.74 -1.07 5.65
N TYR A 39 12.50 -0.95 4.56
CA TYR A 39 13.25 0.26 4.25
C TYR A 39 12.88 0.68 2.84
N GLN A 40 12.12 1.77 2.72
CA GLN A 40 11.63 2.26 1.45
C GLN A 40 11.88 3.75 1.33
N LYS A 41 12.57 4.16 0.26
CA LYS A 41 12.74 5.54 -0.12
C LYS A 41 11.81 5.84 -1.30
N THR A 42 10.94 6.82 -1.14
CA THR A 42 10.08 7.36 -2.20
C THR A 42 10.47 8.80 -2.46
N VAL A 43 10.54 9.18 -3.73
CA VAL A 43 10.78 10.57 -4.13
C VAL A 43 9.51 11.11 -4.76
N ASN A 44 8.94 12.14 -4.16
CA ASN A 44 7.88 12.96 -4.72
C ASN A 44 8.51 14.15 -5.42
N GLN A 45 8.09 14.42 -6.64
CA GLN A 45 8.56 15.53 -7.46
C GLN A 45 7.40 16.41 -7.87
N GLY A 46 7.69 17.68 -8.11
CA GLY A 46 6.67 18.61 -8.53
C GLY A 46 7.15 20.04 -8.54
N ALA A 47 6.20 20.96 -8.43
CA ALA A 47 6.48 22.38 -8.39
C ALA A 47 5.55 23.06 -7.39
N GLY A 48 6.01 24.20 -6.89
CA GLY A 48 5.22 24.98 -5.97
C GLY A 48 5.85 26.32 -5.69
N ARG A 49 5.22 27.06 -4.79
CA ARG A 49 5.70 28.33 -4.27
C ARG A 49 5.41 28.38 -2.77
N TYR A 50 6.25 29.10 -2.04
CA TYR A 50 6.13 29.24 -0.60
C TYR A 50 6.43 30.68 -0.19
N PHE A 51 5.95 31.06 0.99
CA PHE A 51 6.24 32.34 1.57
C PHE A 51 7.66 32.35 2.13
N SER A 52 8.52 33.19 1.56
CA SER A 52 9.89 33.38 2.02
C SER A 52 9.93 34.49 3.06
N VAL A 53 10.32 34.15 4.28
CA VAL A 53 10.50 35.14 5.36
C VAL A 53 11.62 36.13 5.04
N LYS A 54 12.66 35.70 4.32
CA LYS A 54 13.80 36.55 3.94
C LYS A 54 13.40 37.69 3.00
N SER A 55 12.48 37.43 2.08
CA SER A 55 12.00 38.41 1.09
C SER A 55 10.62 38.95 1.41
N VAL A 56 10.00 38.50 2.51
CA VAL A 56 8.64 38.83 2.96
C VAL A 56 7.63 38.77 1.81
N SER A 57 7.75 37.71 0.99
CA SER A 57 6.99 37.56 -0.25
C SER A 57 6.94 36.10 -0.69
N MET A 58 5.98 35.78 -1.55
CA MET A 58 5.92 34.48 -2.20
C MET A 58 7.08 34.32 -3.19
N THR A 59 7.71 33.16 -3.20
CA THR A 59 8.65 32.80 -4.27
C THR A 59 7.91 32.68 -5.62
N PRO A 60 8.62 32.79 -6.75
CA PRO A 60 8.09 32.27 -8.01
C PRO A 60 7.83 30.76 -7.87
N VAL A 61 7.10 30.18 -8.83
CA VAL A 61 6.97 28.73 -8.92
C VAL A 61 8.34 28.13 -9.19
N VAL A 62 8.77 27.22 -8.31
CA VAL A 62 10.06 26.53 -8.36
C VAL A 62 9.85 25.03 -8.39
N PRO A 63 10.77 24.28 -9.03
CA PRO A 63 10.79 22.83 -8.90
C PRO A 63 11.09 22.44 -7.46
N MET A 64 10.32 21.50 -6.94
CA MET A 64 10.44 21.00 -5.57
C MET A 64 10.54 19.48 -5.56
N GLN A 65 11.15 18.97 -4.51
CA GLN A 65 11.22 17.56 -4.22
C GLN A 65 10.86 17.29 -2.77
N ASN A 66 10.08 16.26 -2.51
CA ASN A 66 9.89 15.72 -1.17
C ASN A 66 10.41 14.28 -1.15
N ILE A 67 11.44 14.01 -0.34
CA ILE A 67 11.97 12.67 -0.13
C ILE A 67 11.30 12.10 1.11
N THR A 68 10.60 10.98 0.94
CA THR A 68 10.02 10.19 2.03
C THR A 68 10.87 8.95 2.27
N LEU A 69 11.30 8.74 3.52
CA LEU A 69 11.96 7.53 3.97
C LEU A 69 11.08 6.82 4.99
N ALA A 70 10.63 5.61 4.65
CA ALA A 70 9.91 4.72 5.55
C ALA A 70 10.85 3.65 6.10
N LYS A 71 11.00 3.61 7.42
CA LYS A 71 11.81 2.61 8.13
C LYS A 71 10.95 1.89 9.18
N GLY A 72 10.78 0.58 9.01
CA GLY A 72 10.15 -0.28 10.00
C GLY A 72 11.04 -0.48 11.23
N ASP A 73 10.39 -0.66 12.38
CA ASP A 73 11.04 -1.02 13.65
C ASP A 73 10.54 -2.40 14.10
N PRO A 74 11.27 -3.49 13.76
CA PRO A 74 10.88 -4.83 14.16
C PRO A 74 10.88 -5.05 15.68
N ALA A 75 11.67 -4.29 16.45
CA ALA A 75 11.75 -4.43 17.90
C ALA A 75 10.53 -3.82 18.60
N ALA A 76 9.97 -2.75 18.03
CA ALA A 76 8.74 -2.12 18.49
C ALA A 76 7.46 -2.75 17.88
N SER A 77 7.62 -3.66 16.91
CA SER A 77 6.53 -4.33 16.21
C SER A 77 6.19 -5.71 16.76
N ASP A 78 5.02 -6.24 16.42
CA ASP A 78 4.57 -7.58 16.80
C ASP A 78 3.83 -8.31 15.66
N HIS A 79 3.14 -9.41 16.00
CA HIS A 79 2.43 -10.23 15.02
C HIS A 79 1.18 -9.56 14.43
N THR A 80 0.66 -8.51 15.08
CA THR A 80 -0.58 -7.79 14.73
C THR A 80 -0.28 -6.36 14.30
N TYR A 81 0.62 -5.67 15.00
CA TYR A 81 0.94 -4.26 14.74
C TYR A 81 2.36 -4.10 14.21
N ALA A 82 2.51 -3.26 13.18
CA ALA A 82 3.80 -2.79 12.70
C ALA A 82 4.05 -1.35 13.18
N VAL A 83 5.29 -1.06 13.52
CA VAL A 83 5.78 0.28 13.82
C VAL A 83 6.68 0.73 12.67
N VAL A 84 6.36 1.87 12.08
CA VAL A 84 7.12 2.47 10.98
C VAL A 84 7.35 3.94 11.26
N THR A 85 8.60 4.36 11.15
CA THR A 85 9.01 5.76 11.18
C THR A 85 9.06 6.29 9.75
N ILE A 86 8.37 7.39 9.51
CA ILE A 86 8.38 8.13 8.25
C ILE A 86 9.13 9.43 8.47
N PHE A 87 10.25 9.58 7.77
CA PHE A 87 10.96 10.85 7.67
C PHE A 87 10.69 11.49 6.31
N GLN A 88 10.36 12.77 6.29
CA GLN A 88 10.13 13.55 5.08
C GLN A 88 11.01 14.77 5.06
N ARG A 89 11.56 15.08 3.88
CA ARG A 89 12.36 16.26 3.62
C ARG A 89 11.87 16.90 2.33
N THR A 90 11.36 18.12 2.42
CA THR A 90 10.94 18.92 1.27
C THR A 90 11.99 19.98 0.95
N THR A 91 12.44 20.03 -0.30
CA THR A 91 13.54 20.89 -0.76
C THR A 91 13.12 21.67 -2.02
N ASP A 92 13.44 22.96 -2.04
CA ASP A 92 13.47 23.81 -3.23
C ASP A 92 14.72 23.47 -4.05
N LEU A 93 14.53 22.85 -5.22
CA LEU A 93 15.65 22.40 -6.05
C LEU A 93 16.35 23.56 -6.78
N ARG A 94 15.66 24.68 -6.99
CA ARG A 94 16.26 25.84 -7.68
C ARG A 94 17.21 26.58 -6.77
N ASN A 95 16.79 26.82 -5.53
CA ASN A 95 17.56 27.59 -4.57
C ASN A 95 18.41 26.70 -3.65
N SER A 96 18.25 25.37 -3.72
CA SER A 96 18.93 24.40 -2.84
C SER A 96 18.66 24.66 -1.36
N VAL A 97 17.41 24.99 -1.03
CA VAL A 97 16.97 25.30 0.34
C VAL A 97 15.99 24.24 0.82
N ASP A 98 16.17 23.78 2.05
CA ASP A 98 15.20 22.92 2.71
C ASP A 98 14.03 23.72 3.26
N ILE A 99 12.82 23.34 2.84
CA ILE A 99 11.57 24.03 3.17
C ILE A 99 10.95 23.45 4.43
N ASP A 100 10.93 22.11 4.54
CA ASP A 100 10.23 21.40 5.62
C ASP A 100 10.89 20.06 5.94
N TYR A 101 10.84 19.69 7.21
CA TYR A 101 11.27 18.39 7.72
C TYR A 101 10.21 17.85 8.66
N LYS A 102 9.79 16.62 8.42
CA LYS A 102 8.84 15.92 9.27
C LYS A 102 9.36 14.55 9.66
N ASN A 103 9.08 14.17 10.90
CA ASN A 103 9.39 12.84 11.40
C ASN A 103 8.19 12.36 12.22
N ASP A 104 7.56 11.30 11.73
CA ASP A 104 6.36 10.73 12.33
C ASP A 104 6.55 9.23 12.57
N VAL A 105 6.01 8.75 13.68
CA VAL A 105 5.96 7.32 13.99
C VAL A 105 4.52 6.83 13.85
N TYR A 106 4.33 5.75 13.11
CA TYR A 106 3.04 5.12 12.88
C TYR A 106 3.06 3.72 13.48
N LYS A 107 2.10 3.45 14.37
CA LYS A 107 1.78 2.10 14.81
C LYS A 107 0.42 1.73 14.24
N PHE A 108 0.37 0.70 13.39
CA PHE A 108 -0.82 0.32 12.65
C PHE A 108 -0.99 -1.19 12.56
N ASP A 109 -2.24 -1.63 12.43
CA ASP A 109 -2.61 -3.02 12.23
C ASP A 109 -2.12 -3.51 10.86
N ARG A 110 -1.42 -4.64 10.86
CA ARG A 110 -0.69 -5.14 9.69
C ARG A 110 -1.60 -5.64 8.57
N ASP A 111 -2.85 -5.98 8.88
CA ASP A 111 -3.83 -6.46 7.91
C ASP A 111 -4.66 -5.27 7.39
N SER A 112 -5.38 -4.61 8.30
CA SER A 112 -6.34 -3.56 8.00
C SER A 112 -5.72 -2.20 7.67
N GLY A 113 -4.51 -1.90 8.16
CA GLY A 113 -3.83 -0.62 7.91
C GLY A 113 -4.28 0.54 8.82
N TYR A 114 -5.24 0.32 9.73
CA TYR A 114 -5.69 1.33 10.69
C TYR A 114 -4.72 1.49 11.86
N SER A 115 -4.72 2.66 12.48
CA SER A 115 -3.90 2.94 13.65
C SER A 115 -4.21 1.97 14.80
N ALA A 116 -3.17 1.51 15.49
CA ALA A 116 -3.33 0.67 16.66
C ALA A 116 -4.02 1.47 17.79
N PRO A 117 -4.90 0.87 18.61
CA PRO A 117 -5.59 1.58 19.69
C PRO A 117 -4.65 2.26 20.70
N ASN A 118 -3.43 1.73 20.87
CA ASN A 118 -2.39 2.28 21.75
C ASN A 118 -1.31 3.08 21.00
N ALA A 119 -1.54 3.44 19.74
CA ALA A 119 -0.62 4.29 18.99
C ALA A 119 -0.50 5.67 19.64
N LYS A 120 0.71 6.24 19.58
CA LYS A 120 1.02 7.58 20.09
C LYS A 120 1.79 8.36 19.02
N PRO A 121 1.18 9.37 18.38
CA PRO A 121 -0.24 9.73 18.45
C PRO A 121 -1.14 8.67 17.81
N PHE A 122 -2.38 8.58 18.27
CA PHE A 122 -3.44 7.83 17.58
C PHE A 122 -3.93 8.65 16.38
N ARG A 123 -4.11 8.00 15.23
CA ARG A 123 -4.59 8.63 13.99
C ARG A 123 -5.81 7.89 13.50
N ASP A 124 -6.97 8.55 13.54
CA ASP A 124 -8.22 7.95 13.10
C ASP A 124 -8.23 7.79 11.57
N GLY A 125 -8.45 6.59 11.05
CA GLY A 125 -8.38 6.29 9.61
C GLY A 125 -7.06 5.68 9.12
N LEU A 126 -7.01 5.45 7.81
CA LEU A 126 -5.87 4.86 7.10
C LEU A 126 -4.75 5.88 6.93
N THR A 127 -3.50 5.43 6.93
CA THR A 127 -2.32 6.30 6.79
C THR A 127 -1.37 5.78 5.73
N LEU A 128 -0.72 4.65 5.99
CA LEU A 128 0.38 4.13 5.16
C LEU A 128 -0.06 3.12 4.10
N LYS A 129 -1.20 2.45 4.32
CA LYS A 129 -1.78 1.47 3.39
C LYS A 129 -3.29 1.38 3.54
N PHE A 130 -3.92 0.74 2.57
CA PHE A 130 -5.29 0.26 2.63
C PHE A 130 -5.36 -1.19 3.16
N PRO A 131 -6.53 -1.66 3.62
CA PRO A 131 -6.72 -3.05 4.01
C PRO A 131 -6.35 -4.04 2.90
N PHE A 132 -5.97 -5.26 3.23
CA PHE A 132 -5.88 -6.32 2.22
C PHE A 132 -7.25 -6.53 1.54
N ASN A 133 -7.23 -6.95 0.29
CA ASN A 133 -8.44 -7.12 -0.52
C ASN A 133 -9.32 -5.85 -0.56
N THR A 134 -8.69 -4.68 -0.68
CA THR A 134 -9.31 -3.36 -0.74
C THR A 134 -10.58 -3.39 -1.60
N LYS A 135 -11.69 -2.90 -1.03
CA LYS A 135 -12.98 -2.75 -1.71
C LYS A 135 -13.11 -1.38 -2.37
N LYS A 136 -13.96 -1.30 -3.40
CA LYS A 136 -14.37 -0.06 -4.07
C LYS A 136 -15.40 0.69 -3.23
N GLN A 137 -14.98 1.25 -2.11
CA GLN A 137 -15.81 1.97 -1.16
C GLN A 137 -15.08 3.20 -0.63
N THR A 138 -15.76 4.07 0.10
CA THR A 138 -15.10 5.19 0.79
C THR A 138 -14.35 4.69 2.02
N TYR A 139 -13.13 5.17 2.22
CA TYR A 139 -12.35 4.96 3.45
C TYR A 139 -12.06 6.30 4.11
N GLN A 140 -11.90 6.32 5.43
CA GLN A 140 -11.30 7.48 6.09
C GLN A 140 -9.79 7.42 5.92
N PHE A 141 -9.20 8.46 5.35
CA PHE A 141 -7.76 8.59 5.15
C PHE A 141 -7.24 9.80 5.93
N TYR A 142 -6.22 9.59 6.75
CA TYR A 142 -5.68 10.59 7.65
C TYR A 142 -4.77 11.57 6.90
N ASP A 143 -5.13 12.85 6.96
CA ASP A 143 -4.27 13.93 6.50
C ASP A 143 -3.42 14.44 7.66
N VAL A 144 -2.10 14.34 7.51
CA VAL A 144 -1.13 14.71 8.56
C VAL A 144 -1.09 16.22 8.78
N THR A 145 -1.33 17.02 7.74
CA THR A 145 -1.30 18.48 7.82
C THR A 145 -2.53 19.01 8.54
N ALA A 146 -3.70 18.45 8.21
CA ALA A 146 -4.96 18.76 8.87
C ALA A 146 -5.16 18.06 10.22
N ASN A 147 -4.29 17.09 10.55
CA ASN A 147 -4.35 16.28 11.76
C ASN A 147 -5.74 15.61 11.95
N LYS A 148 -6.34 15.15 10.86
CA LYS A 148 -7.70 14.58 10.84
C LYS A 148 -7.91 13.65 9.64
N ALA A 149 -8.84 12.70 9.79
CA ALA A 149 -9.29 11.84 8.70
C ALA A 149 -10.33 12.51 7.81
N PHE A 150 -10.18 12.34 6.50
CA PHE A 150 -11.14 12.77 5.49
C PHE A 150 -11.58 11.60 4.61
N PRO A 151 -12.78 11.67 4.00
CA PRO A 151 -13.27 10.60 3.13
C PRO A 151 -12.42 10.50 1.85
N ALA A 152 -11.75 9.37 1.66
CA ALA A 152 -11.12 8.97 0.42
C ALA A 152 -12.11 8.12 -0.41
N LYS A 153 -12.72 8.73 -1.42
CA LYS A 153 -13.76 8.12 -2.26
C LYS A 153 -13.12 7.33 -3.41
N TYR A 154 -13.62 6.14 -3.69
CA TYR A 154 -13.24 5.40 -4.89
C TYR A 154 -13.72 6.16 -6.13
N LEU A 155 -12.80 6.43 -7.06
CA LEU A 155 -13.06 7.15 -8.29
C LEU A 155 -13.14 6.22 -9.50
N ARG A 156 -12.14 5.35 -9.67
CA ARG A 156 -12.04 4.44 -10.84
C ARG A 156 -11.05 3.32 -10.63
N THR A 157 -11.04 2.36 -11.55
CA THR A 157 -9.96 1.37 -11.70
C THR A 157 -9.12 1.73 -12.91
N GLN A 158 -7.81 1.63 -12.80
CA GLN A 158 -6.89 1.79 -13.93
C GLN A 158 -5.70 0.84 -13.80
N THR A 159 -5.15 0.41 -14.93
CA THR A 159 -3.92 -0.38 -14.94
C THR A 159 -2.72 0.56 -14.99
N MET A 160 -1.78 0.39 -14.07
CA MET A 160 -0.54 1.16 -14.00
C MET A 160 0.62 0.22 -13.73
N ASN A 161 1.68 0.32 -14.53
CA ASN A 161 2.85 -0.56 -14.44
C ASN A 161 2.41 -2.03 -14.30
N GLY A 162 1.51 -2.51 -15.15
CA GLY A 162 1.03 -3.91 -15.15
C GLY A 162 0.32 -4.37 -13.86
N LEU A 163 -0.16 -3.44 -13.03
CA LEU A 163 -1.01 -3.70 -11.87
C LEU A 163 -2.36 -3.05 -12.07
N ASP A 164 -3.44 -3.76 -11.75
CA ASP A 164 -4.74 -3.12 -11.58
C ASP A 164 -4.72 -2.32 -10.28
N THR A 165 -5.07 -1.04 -10.37
CA THR A 165 -5.09 -0.12 -9.23
C THR A 165 -6.47 0.51 -9.08
N TYR A 166 -6.89 0.71 -7.84
CA TYR A 166 -8.07 1.50 -7.48
C TYR A 166 -7.60 2.91 -7.15
N VAL A 167 -8.21 3.89 -7.81
CA VAL A 167 -7.92 5.31 -7.59
C VAL A 167 -8.87 5.83 -6.53
N PHE A 168 -8.34 6.38 -5.46
CA PHE A 168 -9.09 7.07 -4.42
C PHE A 168 -8.72 8.54 -4.38
N GLU A 169 -9.68 9.38 -4.03
CA GLU A 169 -9.48 10.82 -3.90
C GLU A 169 -10.02 11.33 -2.57
N SER A 170 -9.24 12.15 -1.88
CA SER A 170 -9.59 12.85 -0.64
C SER A 170 -9.35 14.34 -0.81
N ASP A 171 -10.34 15.15 -0.45
CA ASP A 171 -10.43 16.58 -0.79
C ASP A 171 -10.76 17.47 0.44
N PRO A 172 -9.94 17.47 1.52
CA PRO A 172 -10.14 18.39 2.64
C PRO A 172 -10.17 19.85 2.13
N THR A 173 -11.27 20.55 2.43
CA THR A 173 -11.52 21.92 1.95
C THR A 173 -11.66 22.88 3.13
N ASN A 174 -10.90 23.97 3.10
CA ASN A 174 -10.96 25.07 4.08
C ASN A 174 -10.92 24.58 5.54
N VAL A 175 -9.90 23.78 5.84
CA VAL A 175 -9.68 23.21 7.17
C VAL A 175 -8.82 24.18 7.98
N SER A 176 -9.30 24.58 9.16
CA SER A 176 -8.47 25.31 10.12
C SER A 176 -7.42 24.35 10.71
N ILE A 177 -6.16 24.76 10.66
CA ILE A 177 -5.01 23.96 11.09
C ILE A 177 -4.18 24.68 12.16
N GLY A 178 -4.86 25.51 12.95
CA GLY A 178 -4.28 26.27 14.06
C GLY A 178 -4.00 27.73 13.71
N THR A 179 -3.07 28.33 14.45
CA THR A 179 -2.72 29.75 14.31
C THR A 179 -1.23 29.93 14.08
N ILE A 180 -0.84 31.03 13.45
CA ILE A 180 0.56 31.42 13.28
C ILE A 180 0.71 32.94 13.42
N ALA A 181 1.83 33.36 14.00
CA ALA A 181 2.20 34.77 14.08
C ALA A 181 2.85 35.23 12.77
N VAL A 182 2.38 36.33 12.20
CA VAL A 182 2.94 36.93 10.98
C VAL A 182 3.14 38.44 11.18
N PRO A 183 4.00 39.12 10.38
CA PRO A 183 4.13 40.58 10.47
C PRO A 183 2.81 41.30 10.18
N GLY A 184 2.46 42.31 10.99
CA GLY A 184 1.22 43.08 10.83
C GLY A 184 1.10 43.78 9.48
N LEU A 185 2.24 44.16 8.87
CA LEU A 185 2.31 44.72 7.52
C LEU A 185 1.58 43.85 6.48
N LEU A 186 1.59 42.52 6.62
CA LEU A 186 0.91 41.62 5.68
C LEU A 186 -0.62 41.75 5.74
N ALA A 187 -1.16 42.20 6.86
CA ALA A 187 -2.58 42.46 7.05
C ALA A 187 -2.92 43.96 7.01
N GLY A 188 -2.03 44.81 6.49
CA GLY A 188 -2.25 46.25 6.42
C GLY A 188 -2.13 46.98 7.76
N LEU A 189 -1.46 46.38 8.74
CA LEU A 189 -1.21 46.94 10.09
C LEU A 189 0.30 47.23 10.26
N PRO A 190 0.85 48.27 9.62
CA PRO A 190 2.30 48.52 9.58
C PRO A 190 2.91 48.80 10.95
N ASP A 191 2.13 49.33 11.89
CA ASP A 191 2.59 49.65 13.26
C ASP A 191 2.62 48.42 14.19
N GLN A 192 2.07 47.28 13.75
CA GLN A 192 2.06 46.06 14.54
C GLN A 192 3.20 45.13 14.09
N PRO A 193 4.22 44.90 14.95
CA PRO A 193 5.37 44.07 14.57
C PRO A 193 4.97 42.61 14.31
N SER A 194 3.93 42.13 14.99
CA SER A 194 3.38 40.79 14.78
C SER A 194 1.91 40.72 15.17
N ILE A 195 1.14 39.96 14.40
CA ILE A 195 -0.25 39.64 14.64
C ILE A 195 -0.44 38.13 14.62
N THR A 196 -1.36 37.62 15.44
CA THR A 196 -1.78 36.21 15.38
C THR A 196 -2.84 36.04 14.30
N THR A 197 -2.64 35.07 13.42
CA THR A 197 -3.53 34.76 12.29
C THR A 197 -4.00 33.32 12.33
N ASP A 198 -5.18 33.06 11.80
CA ASP A 198 -5.72 31.71 11.64
C ASP A 198 -5.13 31.09 10.39
N LYS A 199 -4.60 29.88 10.51
CA LYS A 199 -4.01 29.11 9.42
C LYS A 199 -5.05 28.15 8.85
N HIS A 200 -5.20 28.17 7.54
CA HIS A 200 -6.14 27.34 6.80
C HIS A 200 -5.44 26.47 5.78
N TYR A 201 -6.10 25.40 5.38
CA TYR A 201 -5.57 24.36 4.51
C TYR A 201 -6.64 23.77 3.61
N THR A 202 -6.28 23.55 2.35
CA THR A 202 -7.02 22.69 1.42
C THR A 202 -6.01 21.75 0.76
N ALA A 203 -6.43 20.53 0.49
CA ALA A 203 -5.69 19.64 -0.37
C ALA A 203 -6.59 18.75 -1.21
N GLN A 204 -6.03 18.30 -2.33
CA GLN A 204 -6.57 17.25 -3.18
C GLN A 204 -5.53 16.14 -3.26
N THR A 205 -5.78 15.05 -2.56
CA THR A 205 -4.91 13.87 -2.50
C THR A 205 -5.49 12.77 -3.38
N THR A 206 -4.72 12.29 -4.36
CA THR A 206 -5.06 11.11 -5.17
C THR A 206 -4.15 9.94 -4.81
N LEU A 207 -4.74 8.76 -4.61
CA LEU A 207 -4.05 7.55 -4.18
C LEU A 207 -4.33 6.40 -5.16
N TRP A 208 -3.29 5.76 -5.67
CA TRP A 208 -3.40 4.58 -6.54
C TRP A 208 -3.04 3.33 -5.75
N VAL A 209 -4.06 2.52 -5.48
CA VAL A 209 -3.96 1.40 -4.53
C VAL A 209 -4.04 0.08 -5.27
N GLU A 210 -3.07 -0.80 -5.07
CA GLU A 210 -3.15 -2.18 -5.55
C GLU A 210 -4.12 -2.96 -4.64
N PRO A 211 -5.20 -3.55 -5.18
CA PRO A 211 -6.33 -3.97 -4.36
C PRO A 211 -6.10 -5.28 -3.59
N VAL A 212 -5.15 -6.13 -4.00
CA VAL A 212 -4.91 -7.40 -3.30
C VAL A 212 -4.18 -7.13 -1.97
N THR A 213 -3.10 -6.36 -2.02
CA THR A 213 -2.23 -6.07 -0.86
C THR A 213 -2.65 -4.82 -0.09
N GLY A 214 -3.40 -3.93 -0.73
CA GLY A 214 -3.75 -2.61 -0.21
C GLY A 214 -2.59 -1.60 -0.24
N ALA A 215 -1.50 -1.92 -0.93
CA ALA A 215 -0.35 -1.02 -1.04
C ALA A 215 -0.66 0.20 -1.93
N ILE A 216 -0.20 1.38 -1.50
CA ILE A 216 -0.25 2.61 -2.28
C ILE A 216 0.96 2.59 -3.25
N ILE A 217 0.68 2.50 -4.54
CA ILE A 217 1.69 2.42 -5.61
C ILE A 217 2.12 3.82 -6.05
N ASP A 218 1.15 4.73 -6.16
CA ASP A 218 1.36 6.13 -6.48
C ASP A 218 0.49 7.00 -5.57
N ALA A 219 0.96 8.22 -5.30
CA ALA A 219 0.26 9.22 -4.54
C ALA A 219 0.64 10.62 -5.06
N GLY A 220 -0.39 11.43 -5.27
CA GLY A 220 -0.26 12.83 -5.63
C GLY A 220 -1.03 13.71 -4.67
N GLN A 221 -0.52 14.91 -4.40
CA GLN A 221 -1.20 15.90 -3.58
C GLN A 221 -0.95 17.30 -4.12
N HIS A 222 -2.04 18.03 -4.41
CA HIS A 222 -2.02 19.50 -4.52
C HIS A 222 -2.54 20.08 -3.21
N ALA A 223 -1.74 20.94 -2.58
CA ALA A 223 -2.02 21.48 -1.25
C ALA A 223 -1.77 22.99 -1.22
N VAL A 224 -2.70 23.72 -0.60
CA VAL A 224 -2.59 25.17 -0.40
C VAL A 224 -2.80 25.49 1.08
N GLN A 225 -1.91 26.30 1.64
CA GLN A 225 -2.05 26.86 2.99
C GLN A 225 -2.07 28.39 2.91
N TRP A 226 -2.94 29.01 3.68
CA TRP A 226 -3.02 30.47 3.77
C TRP A 226 -3.35 30.89 5.20
N VAL A 227 -3.23 32.19 5.45
CA VAL A 227 -3.59 32.79 6.73
C VAL A 227 -4.68 33.84 6.56
N THR A 228 -5.54 33.93 7.56
CA THR A 228 -6.56 34.97 7.68
C THR A 228 -6.42 35.74 8.98
N TYR A 229 -6.81 37.01 8.96
CA TYR A 229 -6.91 37.85 10.15
C TYR A 229 -8.32 38.43 10.21
N GLN A 230 -9.03 38.18 11.31
CA GLN A 230 -10.44 38.60 11.48
C GLN A 230 -11.34 38.15 10.32
N GLY A 231 -11.12 36.93 9.82
CA GLY A 231 -11.85 36.35 8.69
C GLY A 231 -11.42 36.82 7.29
N ASN A 232 -10.54 37.83 7.19
CA ASN A 232 -10.05 38.33 5.91
C ASN A 232 -8.76 37.62 5.49
N PHE A 233 -8.63 37.31 4.20
CA PHE A 233 -7.39 36.77 3.63
C PHE A 233 -6.23 37.74 3.83
N VAL A 234 -5.10 37.22 4.34
CA VAL A 234 -3.87 37.99 4.55
C VAL A 234 -2.84 37.61 3.50
N THR A 235 -2.40 36.36 3.49
CA THR A 235 -1.43 35.86 2.51
C THR A 235 -1.49 34.34 2.37
N THR A 236 -1.04 33.84 1.23
CA THR A 236 -0.72 32.42 1.04
C THR A 236 0.61 32.12 1.74
N LEU A 237 0.71 30.94 2.37
CA LEU A 237 1.94 30.41 2.96
C LEU A 237 2.62 29.41 2.03
N SER A 238 1.85 28.55 1.38
CA SER A 238 2.36 27.57 0.44
C SER A 238 1.30 27.15 -0.57
N ASP A 239 1.75 26.82 -1.77
CA ASP A 239 0.94 26.24 -2.85
C ASP A 239 1.85 25.24 -3.58
N THR A 240 1.63 23.95 -3.34
CA THR A 240 2.54 22.87 -3.73
C THR A 240 1.79 21.74 -4.39
N ASN A 241 2.29 21.27 -5.54
CA ASN A 241 1.76 20.11 -6.22
C ASN A 241 2.86 19.05 -6.37
N PHE A 242 2.67 17.91 -5.73
CA PHE A 242 3.61 16.79 -5.72
C PHE A 242 2.96 15.52 -6.26
N ILE A 243 3.74 14.70 -6.95
CA ILE A 243 3.41 13.33 -7.31
C ILE A 243 4.63 12.43 -7.15
N ASN A 244 4.48 11.13 -6.90
CA ASN A 244 5.64 10.26 -6.86
C ASN A 244 6.37 10.29 -8.22
N SER A 245 7.70 10.22 -8.17
CA SER A 245 8.51 10.13 -9.38
C SER A 245 8.25 8.80 -10.09
N PRO A 246 8.30 8.74 -11.44
CA PRO A 246 8.10 7.51 -12.20
C PRO A 246 9.00 6.35 -11.73
N THR A 247 10.26 6.65 -11.38
CA THR A 247 11.21 5.66 -10.84
C THR A 247 10.77 5.09 -9.49
N SER A 248 10.21 5.93 -8.60
CA SER A 248 9.68 5.46 -7.32
C SER A 248 8.46 4.56 -7.55
N VAL A 249 7.53 5.00 -8.40
CA VAL A 249 6.34 4.23 -8.78
C VAL A 249 6.71 2.88 -9.37
N GLU A 250 7.67 2.83 -10.30
CA GLU A 250 8.11 1.58 -10.92
C GLU A 250 8.75 0.62 -9.90
N THR A 251 9.60 1.15 -9.02
CA THR A 251 10.28 0.36 -7.99
C THR A 251 9.26 -0.28 -7.04
N VAL A 252 8.29 0.49 -6.57
CA VAL A 252 7.22 0.01 -5.70
C VAL A 252 6.34 -1.00 -6.44
N ALA A 253 5.89 -0.65 -7.66
CA ALA A 253 5.04 -1.53 -8.48
C ALA A 253 5.69 -2.90 -8.73
N LYS A 254 7.01 -2.95 -8.98
CA LYS A 254 7.73 -4.21 -9.19
C LYS A 254 7.71 -5.12 -7.96
N VAL A 255 7.92 -4.54 -6.77
CA VAL A 255 7.86 -5.27 -5.50
C VAL A 255 6.44 -5.76 -5.23
N ILE A 256 5.44 -4.88 -5.39
CA ILE A 256 4.05 -5.22 -5.11
C ILE A 256 3.50 -6.24 -6.10
N ARG A 257 3.85 -6.17 -7.38
CA ARG A 257 3.43 -7.18 -8.39
C ARG A 257 3.88 -8.58 -8.00
N LYS A 258 5.13 -8.74 -7.56
CA LYS A 258 5.62 -10.05 -7.10
C LYS A 258 4.81 -10.55 -5.89
N LYS A 259 4.57 -9.69 -4.90
CA LYS A 259 3.82 -10.04 -3.68
C LYS A 259 2.35 -10.36 -3.99
N SER A 260 1.68 -9.52 -4.75
CA SER A 260 0.28 -9.70 -5.16
C SER A 260 0.09 -11.00 -5.96
N SER A 261 0.97 -11.31 -6.92
CA SER A 261 0.91 -12.57 -7.66
C SER A 261 1.12 -13.81 -6.78
N GLN A 262 2.11 -13.78 -5.88
CA GLN A 262 2.33 -14.88 -4.92
C GLN A 262 1.12 -15.09 -4.02
N LEU A 263 0.51 -13.99 -3.58
CA LEU A 263 -0.68 -14.02 -2.75
C LEU A 263 -1.89 -14.56 -3.51
N LEU A 264 -2.16 -14.09 -4.73
CA LEU A 264 -3.26 -14.62 -5.55
C LEU A 264 -3.08 -16.11 -5.84
N LEU A 265 -1.85 -16.56 -6.07
CA LEU A 265 -1.54 -17.98 -6.22
C LEU A 265 -1.88 -18.77 -4.96
N ALA A 266 -1.42 -18.32 -3.79
CA ALA A 266 -1.63 -19.01 -2.52
C ALA A 266 -3.09 -18.98 -2.04
N SER A 267 -3.80 -17.88 -2.28
CA SER A 267 -5.16 -17.63 -1.77
C SER A 267 -6.28 -18.09 -2.71
N LYS A 268 -6.07 -18.01 -4.03
CA LYS A 268 -7.09 -18.31 -5.04
C LYS A 268 -6.70 -19.47 -5.96
N SER A 269 -5.56 -19.40 -6.64
CA SER A 269 -5.25 -20.36 -7.71
C SER A 269 -4.93 -21.76 -7.19
N VAL A 270 -3.99 -21.90 -6.24
CA VAL A 270 -3.61 -23.20 -5.68
C VAL A 270 -4.77 -23.85 -4.93
N PRO A 271 -5.56 -23.12 -4.11
CA PRO A 271 -6.70 -23.74 -3.43
C PRO A 271 -7.83 -24.22 -4.36
N VAL A 272 -7.97 -23.64 -5.56
CA VAL A 272 -9.01 -24.03 -6.54
C VAL A 272 -8.51 -25.14 -7.46
N PHE A 273 -7.35 -24.96 -8.10
CA PHE A 273 -6.83 -25.90 -9.09
C PHE A 273 -6.01 -27.04 -8.46
N GLY A 274 -5.41 -26.81 -7.29
CA GLY A 274 -4.61 -27.80 -6.57
C GLY A 274 -5.38 -29.09 -6.26
N PRO A 275 -6.58 -29.04 -5.65
CA PRO A 275 -7.36 -30.24 -5.39
C PRO A 275 -7.76 -30.99 -6.66
N ILE A 276 -8.11 -30.27 -7.74
CA ILE A 276 -8.48 -30.88 -9.03
C ILE A 276 -7.29 -31.64 -9.62
N ALA A 277 -6.13 -30.98 -9.71
CA ALA A 277 -4.90 -31.62 -10.16
C ALA A 277 -4.50 -32.79 -9.25
N GLY A 278 -4.70 -32.62 -7.94
CA GLY A 278 -4.47 -33.65 -6.93
C GLY A 278 -5.31 -34.91 -7.18
N ILE A 279 -6.62 -34.76 -7.40
CA ILE A 279 -7.52 -35.87 -7.71
C ILE A 279 -7.12 -36.57 -9.01
N VAL A 280 -6.82 -35.81 -10.08
CA VAL A 280 -6.38 -36.38 -11.36
C VAL A 280 -5.11 -37.21 -11.18
N LEU A 281 -4.12 -36.69 -10.44
CA LEU A 281 -2.86 -37.39 -10.16
C LEU A 281 -3.08 -38.65 -9.31
N ILE A 282 -3.99 -38.62 -8.34
CA ILE A 282 -4.38 -39.79 -7.55
C ILE A 282 -4.98 -40.87 -8.46
N VAL A 283 -5.92 -40.51 -9.35
CA VAL A 283 -6.56 -41.45 -10.27
C VAL A 283 -5.55 -42.05 -11.25
N VAL A 284 -4.71 -41.22 -11.88
CA VAL A 284 -3.66 -41.68 -12.81
C VAL A 284 -2.64 -42.57 -12.10
N GLY A 285 -2.19 -42.16 -10.91
CA GLY A 285 -1.28 -42.94 -10.08
C GLY A 285 -1.86 -44.32 -9.75
N PHE A 286 -3.12 -44.37 -9.34
CA PHE A 286 -3.84 -45.61 -9.06
C PHE A 286 -3.97 -46.51 -10.31
N LEU A 287 -4.29 -45.95 -11.47
CA LEU A 287 -4.37 -46.70 -12.74
C LEU A 287 -3.01 -47.28 -13.16
N LEU A 288 -1.91 -46.53 -12.99
CA LEU A 288 -0.55 -46.99 -13.31
C LEU A 288 -0.08 -48.13 -12.37
N LEU A 289 -0.59 -48.14 -11.14
CA LEU A 289 -0.32 -49.17 -10.12
C LEU A 289 -1.13 -50.45 -10.32
N ARG A 290 -2.25 -50.42 -11.07
CA ARG A 290 -3.02 -51.64 -11.39
C ARG A 290 -2.18 -52.61 -12.24
N ARG A 291 -2.15 -53.89 -11.84
CA ARG A 291 -1.58 -55.00 -12.62
C ARG A 291 -2.49 -55.29 -13.83
N PRO A 292 -1.95 -55.59 -15.03
CA PRO A 292 -2.72 -56.32 -16.02
C PRO A 292 -3.16 -57.65 -15.39
N LYS A 293 -4.45 -58.02 -15.51
CA LYS A 293 -4.89 -59.37 -15.16
C LYS A 293 -4.01 -60.36 -15.94
N ALA A 294 -3.28 -61.22 -15.24
CA ALA A 294 -2.67 -62.38 -15.88
C ALA A 294 -3.81 -63.19 -16.50
N GLY A 295 -3.76 -63.42 -17.81
CA GLY A 295 -4.71 -64.27 -18.50
C GLY A 295 -4.71 -65.65 -17.85
N GLU A 296 -5.90 -66.21 -17.65
CA GLU A 296 -6.09 -67.58 -17.16
C GLU A 296 -5.21 -68.55 -17.95
N PRO A 297 -4.54 -69.51 -17.30
CA PRO A 297 -3.86 -70.58 -18.00
C PRO A 297 -4.92 -71.32 -18.82
N LYS A 298 -4.77 -71.33 -20.16
CA LYS A 298 -5.56 -72.25 -21.00
C LYS A 298 -5.24 -73.67 -20.55
N THR A 299 -6.18 -74.31 -19.87
CA THR A 299 -6.16 -75.73 -19.57
C THR A 299 -5.92 -76.49 -20.88
N GLN A 300 -4.75 -77.10 -21.03
CA GLN A 300 -4.46 -77.98 -22.15
C GLN A 300 -5.37 -79.20 -22.01
N ALA A 301 -6.27 -79.39 -22.97
CA ALA A 301 -7.04 -80.62 -23.11
C ALA A 301 -6.09 -81.75 -23.51
N VAL A 302 -6.07 -82.82 -22.71
CA VAL A 302 -5.37 -84.07 -23.00
C VAL A 302 -6.09 -84.77 -24.17
N PRO A 303 -5.39 -85.24 -25.22
CA PRO A 303 -6.02 -86.01 -26.27
C PRO A 303 -6.34 -87.42 -25.77
N ALA A 304 -7.62 -87.81 -25.85
CA ALA A 304 -8.02 -89.20 -25.70
C ALA A 304 -7.71 -89.95 -27.01
N THR A 305 -6.83 -90.94 -26.91
CA THR A 305 -6.59 -91.97 -27.92
C THR A 305 -7.77 -92.94 -28.02
N ALA A 306 -8.31 -93.10 -29.23
CA ALA A 306 -8.71 -94.37 -29.83
C ALA A 306 -8.95 -94.15 -31.33
#